data_AF-L9KGG2-F1
#
_entry.id   AF-L9KGG2-F1
#
_cell.length_a   1.000
_cell.length_b   1.000
_cell.length_c   1.000
_cell.angle_alpha   90.00
_cell.angle_beta   90.00
_cell.angle_gamma   90.00
#
_symmetry.space_group_name_H-M   'P 1'
#
loop_
_entity.id
_entity.type
_entity.pdbx_description
1 polymer ?
#
loop_
_entity_poly.entity_id
_entity_poly.type
_entity_poly.pdbx_seq_one_letter_code
_entity_poly.pdbx_strand_id
1 'polypeptide(L)' 'MSELKKRYNITATPRLVVVKPNGEVITHRGRTQIREQGPACFQSWVQVADVFQNFSG' A
#
# COMPACT_ATOMS: atom_id res chain seq x y z
N MET A 1 -13.82 16.90 -2.13
CA MET A 1 -12.99 15.68 -2.35
C MET A 1 -11.77 15.79 -1.45
N SER A 2 -11.37 14.76 -0.69
CA SER A 2 -10.20 14.88 0.19
C SER A 2 -8.90 14.94 -0.61
N GLU A 3 -7.88 15.60 -0.05
CA GLU A 3 -6.54 15.69 -0.64
C GLU A 3 -5.99 14.31 -0.99
N LEU A 4 -6.16 13.33 -0.08
CA LEU A 4 -5.70 11.96 -0.27
C LEU A 4 -6.39 11.25 -1.46
N LYS A 5 -7.70 11.48 -1.65
CA LYS A 5 -8.44 10.92 -2.80
C LYS A 5 -7.92 11.50 -4.11
N LYS A 6 -7.58 12.80 -4.14
CA LYS A 6 -7.00 13.45 -5.32
C LYS A 6 -5.58 12.95 -5.58
N ARG A 7 -4.71 12.94 -4.56
CA ARG A 7 -3.30 12.53 -4.65
C ARG A 7 -3.12 11.11 -5.17
N TYR A 8 -3.99 10.18 -4.78
CA TYR A 8 -3.92 8.78 -5.21
C TYR A 8 -4.94 8.39 -6.27
N ASN A 9 -5.59 9.36 -6.90
CA ASN A 9 -6.57 9.15 -7.97
C ASN A 9 -7.67 8.12 -7.61
N ILE A 10 -8.30 8.30 -6.45
CA ILE A 10 -9.36 7.41 -5.96
C ILE A 10 -10.70 7.84 -6.52
N THR A 11 -11.17 7.12 -7.55
CA THR A 11 -12.47 7.34 -8.21
C THR A 11 -13.60 6.50 -7.62
N ALA A 12 -13.28 5.38 -6.97
CA ALA A 12 -14.26 4.48 -6.35
C ALA A 12 -13.75 3.84 -5.06
N THR A 13 -14.68 3.50 -4.16
CA THR A 13 -14.44 2.85 -2.87
C THR A 13 -15.19 1.51 -2.78
N PRO A 14 -14.72 0.54 -1.96
CA PRO A 14 -13.55 0.60 -1.09
C PRO A 14 -12.22 0.39 -1.84
N ARG A 15 -11.17 1.08 -1.34
CA ARG A 15 -9.83 1.13 -1.93
C ARG A 15 -8.75 1.02 -0.85
N LEU A 16 -7.68 0.28 -1.14
CA LEU A 16 -6.45 0.26 -0.36
C LEU A 16 -5.27 0.59 -1.27
N VAL A 17 -4.53 1.64 -0.91
CA VAL A 17 -3.25 2.04 -1.53
C VAL A 17 -2.18 1.89 -0.46
N VAL A 18 -1.07 1.25 -0.80
CA VAL A 18 0.06 1.06 0.11
C VAL A 18 1.19 1.94 -0.37
N VAL A 19 1.79 2.70 0.55
CA VAL A 19 2.83 3.70 0.25
C VAL A 19 4.02 3.53 1.19
N LYS A 20 5.20 3.96 0.73
CA LYS A 20 6.38 4.18 1.57
C LYS A 20 6.21 5.46 2.42
N PRO A 21 7.00 5.66 3.48
CA PRO A 21 6.94 6.88 4.30
C PRO A 21 7.15 8.18 3.51
N ASN A 22 7.96 8.14 2.43
CA ASN A 22 8.19 9.28 1.55
C ASN A 22 7.00 9.59 0.60
N GLY A 23 5.94 8.78 0.62
CA GLY A 23 4.75 8.92 -0.21
C GLY A 23 4.84 8.25 -1.59
N GLU A 24 5.92 7.53 -1.90
CA GLU A 24 6.02 6.68 -3.08
C GLU A 24 5.02 5.51 -2.98
N VAL A 25 4.32 5.20 -4.06
CA VAL A 25 3.30 4.14 -4.06
C VAL A 25 3.95 2.77 -4.27
N ILE A 26 3.72 1.86 -3.31
CA ILE A 26 4.07 0.43 -3.45
C ILE A 26 3.02 -0.27 -4.30
N THR A 27 1.74 -0.05 -4.01
CA THR A 27 0.67 -0.67 -4.78
C THR A 27 -0.63 0.11 -4.72
N HIS A 28 -1.27 0.20 -5.89
CA HIS A 28 -2.66 0.59 -6.04
C HIS A 28 -3.59 -0.63 -6.06
N ARG A 29 -3.16 -1.84 -5.74
CA ARG A 29 -4.00 -3.05 -5.82
C ARG A 29 -4.17 -3.75 -4.48
N GLY A 30 -3.90 -3.05 -3.38
CA GLY A 30 -3.88 -3.63 -2.04
C GLY A 30 -5.14 -4.44 -1.70
N ARG A 31 -6.33 -3.94 -2.07
CA ARG A 31 -7.59 -4.66 -1.86
C ARG A 31 -7.65 -6.00 -2.63
N THR A 32 -7.22 -6.00 -3.88
CA THR A 32 -7.20 -7.21 -4.73
C THR A 32 -6.17 -8.21 -4.21
N GLN A 33 -4.98 -7.72 -3.84
CA GLN A 33 -3.90 -8.54 -3.31
C GLN A 33 -4.28 -9.20 -1.98
N ILE A 34 -4.93 -8.48 -1.05
CA ILE A 34 -5.45 -9.08 0.18
C ILE A 34 -6.47 -10.17 -0.13
N ARG A 35 -7.41 -9.91 -1.05
CA ARG A 35 -8.45 -10.87 -1.41
C ARG A 35 -7.85 -12.16 -2.00
N GLU A 36 -6.85 -12.03 -2.86
CA GLU A 36 -6.31 -13.14 -3.65
C GLU A 36 -5.16 -13.88 -2.97
N GLN A 37 -4.34 -13.17 -2.20
CA GLN A 37 -3.10 -13.68 -1.62
C GLN A 37 -3.15 -13.72 -0.09
N GLY A 38 -4.20 -13.16 0.52
CA GLY A 38 -4.30 -13.07 1.97
C GLY A 38 -3.13 -12.31 2.59
N PRO A 39 -2.64 -12.72 3.77
CA PRO A 39 -1.49 -12.10 4.42
C PRO A 39 -0.18 -12.16 3.62
N ALA A 40 -0.04 -13.08 2.66
CA ALA A 40 1.22 -13.26 1.92
C ALA A 40 1.61 -12.04 1.08
N CYS A 41 0.64 -11.24 0.61
CA CYS A 41 0.93 -10.01 -0.14
C CYS A 41 1.72 -8.97 0.67
N PHE A 42 1.63 -9.03 2.01
CA PHE A 42 2.38 -8.12 2.87
C PHE A 42 3.89 -8.30 2.72
N GLN A 43 4.37 -9.53 2.54
CA GLN A 43 5.80 -9.80 2.35
C GLN A 43 6.32 -9.13 1.07
N SER A 44 5.54 -9.19 -0.01
CA SER A 44 5.87 -8.49 -1.26
C SER A 44 5.89 -6.97 -1.08
N TRP A 45 4.97 -6.42 -0.29
CA TRP A 45 4.97 -4.98 0.01
C TRP A 45 6.18 -4.57 0.83
N VAL A 46 6.53 -5.34 1.87
CA VAL A 46 7.71 -5.08 2.73
C VAL A 46 9.00 -5.15 1.92
N GLN A 47 9.13 -6.14 1.04
CA GLN A 47 10.30 -6.27 0.16
C GLN A 47 10.48 -5.03 -0.73
N VAL A 48 9.40 -4.50 -1.31
CA VAL A 48 9.44 -3.28 -2.14
C VAL A 48 9.63 -2.02 -1.30
N ALA A 49 9.22 -2.05 -0.03
CA ALA A 49 9.30 -0.90 0.85
C ALA A 49 10.72 -0.61 1.36
N ASP A 50 11.66 -1.55 1.19
CA ASP A 50 13.02 -1.47 1.74
C ASP A 50 13.03 -1.22 3.28
N VAL A 51 11.98 -1.66 3.99
CA VAL A 51 11.67 -1.24 5.38
C VAL A 51 12.48 -1.97 6.47
N PHE A 52 13.40 -2.87 6.12
CA PHE A 52 14.14 -3.68 7.10
C PHE A 52 15.00 -2.89 8.12
N GLN A 53 15.15 -1.56 7.97
CA GLN A 53 15.89 -0.71 8.91
C GLN A 53 15.02 -0.05 10.00
N ASN A 54 13.68 -0.13 9.95
CA ASN A 54 12.81 0.67 10.83
C ASN A 54 12.07 -0.12 11.93
N PHE A 55 12.30 -1.43 12.05
CA PHE A 55 11.71 -2.26 13.09
C PHE A 55 12.81 -2.83 14.00
N SER A 56 13.48 -1.95 14.74
CA SER A 56 14.14 -2.34 15.98
C SER A 56 13.04 -2.55 17.03
N GLY A 57 12.89 -3.79 17.50
CA GLY A 57 12.08 -4.08 18.69
C GLY A 57 12.68 -3.48 19.95
#